data_AF-A0A2M7KYH5-F1
#
_entry.id   AF-A0A2M7KYH5-F1
#
_cell.length_a   1.000
_cell.length_b   1.000
_cell.length_c   1.000
_cell.angle_alpha   90.00
_cell.angle_beta   90.00
_cell.angle_gamma   90.00
#
_symmetry.space_group_name_H-M   'P 1'
#
loop_
_entity.id
_entity.type
_entity.pdbx_description
1 polymer ?
#
loop_
_entity_poly.entity_id
_entity_poly.type
_entity_poly.pdbx_seq_one_letter_code
_entity_poly.pdbx_strand_id
1 'polypeptide(L)'
;MAVVDGKPVAFDPNDEKTALVAEPMAIDEVGGIQVKSSLRLLYESAPSKTIEEWAEICGIKPETIVSLAREFTSHGKRAVADPHRGVSQHTNGFYNVLAVYSLNALVGNFDWKGGLIKSTTYDILGKKEGQPFDFSKLHPAKAKPFGLSVIRHGAKYEESTLFSGYPARRNWYTFSSDVYQEILPSMGDAYPYATKALFLYMAAPTYAVPGGQTNIEVLADPAHIPLVIASDIVRV
;
A
#
# COMPACT_ATOMS: atom_id res chain seq x y z
N MET A 1 -6.98 -0.55 -20.23
CA MET A 1 -7.50 -0.28 -21.59
C MET A 1 -6.37 0.34 -22.38
N ALA A 2 -6.14 -0.09 -23.62
CA ALA A 2 -5.24 0.56 -24.56
C ALA A 2 -6.03 1.07 -25.77
N VAL A 3 -5.43 1.91 -26.60
CA VAL A 3 -6.01 2.31 -27.88
C VAL A 3 -5.25 1.59 -28.99
N VAL A 4 -5.98 0.85 -29.82
CA VAL A 4 -5.45 0.12 -30.97
C VAL A 4 -6.29 0.53 -32.18
N ASP A 5 -5.66 1.08 -33.20
CA ASP A 5 -6.32 1.60 -34.42
C ASP A 5 -7.49 2.54 -34.11
N GLY A 6 -7.30 3.48 -33.18
CA GLY A 6 -8.31 4.45 -32.75
C GLY A 6 -9.46 3.86 -31.94
N LYS A 7 -9.37 2.59 -31.53
CA LYS A 7 -10.41 1.90 -30.74
C LYS A 7 -9.93 1.54 -29.34
N PRO A 8 -10.77 1.75 -28.31
CA PRO A 8 -10.46 1.32 -26.96
C PRO A 8 -10.56 -0.20 -26.86
N VAL A 9 -9.49 -0.84 -26.38
CA VAL A 9 -9.41 -2.28 -26.15
C VAL A 9 -9.18 -2.53 -24.65
N ALA A 10 -10.01 -3.37 -24.04
CA ALA A 10 -9.80 -3.79 -22.66
C ALA A 10 -8.48 -4.55 -22.54
N PHE A 11 -7.71 -4.26 -21.49
CA PHE A 11 -6.47 -4.97 -21.21
C PHE A 11 -6.69 -5.85 -19.99
N ASP A 12 -6.49 -7.16 -20.14
CA ASP A 12 -6.40 -8.09 -19.03
C ASP A 12 -4.92 -8.47 -18.86
N PRO A 13 -4.25 -8.05 -17.76
CA PRO A 13 -2.86 -8.42 -17.50
C PRO A 13 -2.66 -9.92 -17.27
N ASN A 14 -3.73 -10.72 -17.13
CA ASN A 14 -3.66 -12.17 -16.92
C ASN A 14 -4.01 -12.98 -18.19
N ASP A 15 -4.30 -12.34 -19.33
CA ASP A 15 -4.52 -13.05 -20.58
C ASP A 15 -3.16 -13.43 -21.22
N GLU A 16 -2.76 -14.69 -21.00
CA GLU A 16 -1.51 -15.24 -21.54
C GLU A 16 -1.58 -15.57 -23.05
N LYS A 17 -2.77 -15.53 -23.66
CA LYS A 17 -2.98 -15.95 -25.06
C LYS A 17 -3.02 -14.78 -26.02
N THR A 18 -3.56 -13.64 -25.56
CA THR A 18 -3.77 -12.47 -26.41
C THR A 18 -2.85 -11.33 -25.99
N ALA A 19 -1.73 -11.18 -26.68
CA ALA A 19 -0.85 -10.03 -26.47
C ALA A 19 -1.52 -8.76 -27.02
N LEU A 20 -1.75 -7.78 -26.14
CA LEU A 20 -2.19 -6.45 -26.54
C LEU A 20 -0.96 -5.60 -26.91
N VAL A 21 -0.86 -5.21 -28.18
CA VAL A 21 0.19 -4.32 -28.68
C VAL A 21 -0.44 -2.97 -29.00
N ALA A 22 0.08 -1.92 -28.37
CA ALA A 22 -0.39 -0.54 -28.56
C ALA A 22 0.81 0.43 -28.50
N GLU A 23 0.64 1.62 -29.07
CA GLU A 23 1.64 2.68 -29.02
C GLU A 23 1.80 3.18 -27.56
N PRO A 24 2.98 2.98 -26.92
CA PRO A 24 3.16 3.29 -25.51
C PRO A 24 3.06 4.79 -25.21
N MET A 25 3.37 5.68 -26.16
CA MET A 25 3.36 7.13 -25.98
C MET A 25 2.18 7.83 -26.69
N ALA A 26 1.06 7.13 -26.86
CA ALA A 26 -0.09 7.61 -27.63
C ALA A 26 -0.69 8.93 -27.12
N ILE A 27 -1.01 9.80 -28.08
CA ILE A 27 -1.96 10.92 -27.99
C ILE A 27 -2.97 10.66 -29.11
N ASP A 28 -4.24 10.48 -28.78
CA ASP A 28 -5.25 10.01 -29.72
C ASP A 28 -6.63 10.61 -29.42
N GLU A 29 -7.62 10.31 -30.26
CA GLU A 29 -9.03 10.64 -30.06
C GLU A 29 -9.88 9.37 -30.11
N VAL A 30 -10.64 9.12 -29.04
CA VAL A 30 -11.58 8.00 -28.96
C VAL A 30 -12.99 8.55 -28.78
N GLY A 31 -13.84 8.37 -29.80
CA GLY A 31 -15.23 8.83 -29.74
C GLY A 31 -15.38 10.34 -29.53
N GLY A 32 -14.49 11.16 -30.13
CA GLY A 32 -14.48 12.61 -29.95
C GLY A 32 -13.79 13.09 -28.65
N ILE A 33 -13.27 12.18 -27.83
CA ILE A 33 -12.57 12.51 -26.59
C ILE A 33 -11.07 12.36 -26.80
N GLN A 34 -10.34 13.43 -26.56
CA GLN A 34 -8.88 13.43 -26.59
C GLN A 34 -8.33 12.60 -25.42
N VAL A 35 -7.42 11.67 -25.70
CA VAL A 35 -6.85 10.74 -24.73
C VAL A 35 -5.31 10.72 -24.82
N LYS A 36 -4.67 10.41 -23.69
CA LYS A 36 -3.22 10.18 -23.61
C LYS A 36 -2.97 8.86 -22.89
N SER A 37 -1.91 8.14 -23.29
CA SER A 37 -1.46 6.98 -22.54
C SER A 37 -0.93 7.36 -21.15
N SER A 38 -0.97 6.42 -20.20
CA SER A 38 -0.41 6.64 -18.86
C SER A 38 1.10 6.91 -18.89
N LEU A 39 1.84 6.25 -19.79
CA LEU A 39 3.27 6.51 -19.97
C LEU A 39 3.52 7.92 -20.54
N ARG A 40 2.67 8.40 -21.44
CA ARG A 40 2.76 9.78 -21.95
C ARG A 40 2.57 10.80 -20.83
N LEU A 41 1.59 10.59 -19.95
CA LEU A 41 1.38 11.45 -18.78
C LEU A 41 2.57 11.43 -17.81
N LEU A 42 3.18 10.26 -17.59
CA LEU A 42 4.39 10.15 -16.77
C LEU A 42 5.58 10.89 -17.40
N TYR A 43 5.75 10.76 -18.72
CA TYR A 43 6.81 11.47 -19.45
C TYR A 43 6.62 12.98 -19.40
N GLU A 44 5.39 13.49 -19.52
CA GLU A 44 5.07 14.92 -19.46
C GLU A 44 5.17 15.48 -18.03
N SER A 45 5.02 14.65 -16.99
CA SER A 45 5.14 15.11 -15.60
C SER A 45 6.58 15.34 -15.16
N ALA A 46 7.53 14.58 -15.70
CA ALA A 46 8.96 14.71 -15.38
C ALA A 46 9.54 16.11 -15.67
N PRO A 47 9.31 16.73 -16.85
CA PRO A 47 9.76 18.09 -17.16
C PRO A 47 8.82 19.19 -16.64
N SER A 48 7.90 18.90 -15.70
CA SER A 48 7.07 19.93 -15.06
C SER A 48 7.89 20.93 -14.23
N LYS A 49 9.15 20.61 -13.94
CA LYS A 49 10.19 21.48 -13.40
C LYS A 49 11.51 21.21 -14.09
N THR A 50 12.41 22.18 -14.06
CA THR A 50 13.80 21.96 -14.50
C THR A 50 14.55 21.08 -13.50
N ILE A 51 15.72 20.58 -13.90
CA ILE A 51 16.56 19.76 -13.01
C ILE A 51 17.00 20.58 -11.79
N GLU A 52 17.27 21.87 -11.98
CA GLU A 52 17.65 22.81 -10.94
C GLU A 52 16.54 22.99 -9.91
N GLU A 53 15.30 23.20 -10.36
CA GLU A 53 14.13 23.33 -9.50
C GLU A 53 13.85 22.04 -8.71
N TRP A 54 13.98 20.87 -9.35
CA TRP A 54 13.87 19.58 -8.65
C TRP A 54 14.98 19.39 -7.61
N ALA A 55 16.21 19.77 -7.93
CA ALA A 55 17.35 19.67 -7.04
C ALA A 55 17.19 20.57 -5.81
N GLU A 56 16.67 21.79 -6.00
CA GLU A 56 16.35 22.73 -4.92
C GLU A 56 15.32 22.14 -3.96
N ILE A 57 14.22 21.57 -4.47
CA ILE A 57 13.18 20.91 -3.64
C ILE A 57 13.77 19.76 -2.83
N CYS A 58 14.65 18.97 -3.44
CA CYS A 58 15.29 17.82 -2.80
C CYS A 58 16.45 18.22 -1.86
N GLY A 59 16.90 19.48 -1.89
CA GLY A 59 18.06 19.94 -1.13
C GLY A 59 19.39 19.32 -1.58
N ILE A 60 19.52 18.99 -2.88
CA ILE A 60 20.72 18.38 -3.46
C ILE A 60 21.24 19.20 -4.65
N LYS A 61 22.40 18.83 -5.19
CA LYS A 61 22.95 19.47 -6.39
C LYS A 61 22.31 18.92 -7.67
N PRO A 62 22.07 19.73 -8.71
CA PRO A 62 21.53 19.27 -9.99
C PRO A 62 22.36 18.13 -10.61
N GLU A 63 23.69 18.17 -10.44
CA GLU A 63 24.59 17.15 -10.97
C GLU A 63 24.35 15.78 -10.34
N THR A 64 23.89 15.73 -9.08
CA THR A 64 23.54 14.47 -8.40
C THR A 64 22.36 13.78 -9.07
N ILE A 65 21.34 14.54 -9.48
CA ILE A 65 20.19 13.97 -10.22
C ILE A 65 20.66 13.40 -11.55
N VAL A 66 21.43 14.18 -12.32
CA VAL A 66 21.92 13.77 -13.65
C VAL A 66 22.85 12.57 -13.56
N SER A 67 23.79 12.55 -12.60
CA SER A 67 24.73 11.45 -12.44
C SER A 67 24.01 10.16 -12.06
N LEU A 68 23.10 10.21 -11.09
CA LEU A 68 22.32 9.05 -10.67
C LEU A 68 21.43 8.52 -11.79
N ALA A 69 20.76 9.39 -12.55
CA ALA A 69 19.93 8.96 -13.67
C ALA A 69 20.77 8.25 -14.76
N ARG A 70 21.97 8.77 -15.08
CA ARG A 70 22.88 8.14 -16.04
C ARG A 70 23.41 6.80 -15.53
N GLU A 71 23.84 6.74 -14.28
CA GLU A 71 24.35 5.51 -13.66
C GLU A 71 23.25 4.43 -13.63
N PHE A 72 22.08 4.77 -13.09
CA PHE A 72 20.93 3.87 -12.99
C PHE A 72 20.53 3.29 -14.35
N THR A 73 20.46 4.12 -15.39
CA THR A 73 20.07 3.66 -16.73
C THR A 73 21.18 2.91 -17.47
N SER A 74 22.46 3.14 -17.15
CA SER A 74 23.60 2.47 -17.81
C SER A 74 23.68 0.96 -17.55
N HIS A 75 23.03 0.47 -16.49
CA HIS A 75 23.03 -0.94 -16.12
C HIS A 75 21.80 -1.73 -16.63
N GLY A 76 20.87 -1.05 -17.32
CA GLY A 76 19.64 -1.65 -17.84
C GLY A 76 18.88 -2.42 -16.76
N LYS A 77 18.48 -3.67 -17.06
CA LYS A 77 17.70 -4.53 -16.16
C LYS A 77 18.39 -4.97 -14.87
N ARG A 78 19.67 -4.59 -14.67
CA ARG A 78 20.48 -4.95 -13.48
C ARG A 78 20.55 -3.84 -12.43
N ALA A 79 19.98 -2.66 -12.71
CA ALA A 79 19.79 -1.62 -11.71
C ALA A 79 18.41 -1.78 -11.06
N VAL A 80 18.31 -1.51 -9.76
CA VAL A 80 17.06 -1.56 -8.99
C VAL A 80 16.99 -0.38 -8.04
N ALA A 81 15.83 0.28 -7.98
CA ALA A 81 15.50 1.24 -6.95
C ALA A 81 14.56 0.56 -5.94
N ASP A 82 15.05 0.24 -4.74
CA ASP A 82 14.23 -0.36 -3.68
C ASP A 82 13.84 0.74 -2.66
N PRO A 83 12.54 1.13 -2.60
CA PRO A 83 12.08 2.15 -1.68
C PRO A 83 12.08 1.72 -0.20
N HIS A 84 12.19 0.41 0.07
CA HIS A 84 11.91 -0.21 1.37
C HIS A 84 10.64 0.43 2.02
N ARG A 85 10.69 0.72 3.32
CA ARG A 85 9.57 1.28 4.10
C ARG A 85 9.57 2.80 4.21
N GLY A 86 10.70 3.48 4.03
CA GLY A 86 10.82 4.90 4.41
C GLY A 86 9.87 5.79 3.61
N VAL A 87 9.96 5.72 2.28
CA VAL A 87 9.17 6.59 1.39
C VAL A 87 7.66 6.34 1.48
N SER A 88 7.22 5.15 1.91
CA SER A 88 5.81 4.79 2.04
C SER A 88 5.18 5.27 3.36
N GLN A 89 5.99 5.69 4.34
CA GLN A 89 5.53 6.14 5.66
C GLN A 89 5.11 7.62 5.70
N HIS A 90 5.16 8.33 4.57
CA HIS A 90 4.68 9.70 4.45
C HIS A 90 3.20 9.75 4.04
N THR A 91 2.54 10.89 4.25
CA THR A 91 1.13 11.10 3.87
C THR A 91 0.88 10.95 2.37
N ASN A 92 1.90 11.22 1.54
CA ASN A 92 1.89 11.00 0.10
C ASN A 92 2.62 9.69 -0.30
N GLY A 93 2.83 8.76 0.63
CA GLY A 93 3.69 7.59 0.45
C GLY A 93 3.32 6.69 -0.73
N PHE A 94 2.02 6.60 -1.06
CA PHE A 94 1.57 5.90 -2.27
C PHE A 94 2.22 6.46 -3.54
N TYR A 95 2.23 7.79 -3.69
CA TYR A 95 2.82 8.45 -4.85
C TYR A 95 4.35 8.32 -4.88
N ASN A 96 5.00 8.38 -3.73
CA ASN A 96 6.46 8.18 -3.65
C ASN A 96 6.85 6.76 -4.09
N VAL A 97 6.13 5.74 -3.60
CA VAL A 97 6.35 4.34 -4.00
C VAL A 97 6.07 4.14 -5.48
N LEU A 98 4.99 4.73 -6.01
CA LEU A 98 4.67 4.69 -7.43
C LEU A 98 5.77 5.32 -8.28
N ALA A 99 6.34 6.45 -7.87
CA ALA A 99 7.44 7.09 -8.56
C ALA A 99 8.69 6.19 -8.60
N VAL A 100 9.06 5.57 -7.47
CA VAL A 100 10.20 4.65 -7.40
C VAL A 100 9.98 3.41 -8.27
N TYR A 101 8.81 2.77 -8.20
CA TYR A 101 8.53 1.60 -9.05
C TYR A 101 8.38 1.95 -10.53
N SER A 102 8.02 3.20 -10.86
CA SER A 102 8.04 3.66 -12.25
C SER A 102 9.46 3.65 -12.83
N LEU A 103 10.49 4.01 -12.04
CA LEU A 103 11.89 3.90 -12.48
C LEU A 103 12.26 2.46 -12.82
N ASN A 104 11.88 1.50 -11.97
CA ASN A 104 12.11 0.07 -12.18
C ASN A 104 11.38 -0.44 -13.44
N ALA A 105 10.13 -0.01 -13.65
CA ALA A 105 9.36 -0.36 -14.85
C ALA A 105 10.03 0.17 -16.12
N LEU A 106 10.52 1.42 -16.10
CA LEU A 106 11.18 2.06 -17.25
C LEU A 106 12.49 1.36 -17.66
N VAL A 107 13.25 0.80 -16.71
CA VAL A 107 14.45 -0.01 -17.03
C VAL A 107 14.13 -1.50 -17.26
N GLY A 108 12.86 -1.89 -17.13
CA GLY A 108 12.38 -3.25 -17.43
C GLY A 108 12.99 -4.34 -16.53
N ASN A 109 13.24 -4.02 -15.26
CA ASN A 109 13.94 -4.90 -14.32
C ASN A 109 13.03 -5.85 -13.51
N PHE A 110 11.71 -5.70 -13.61
CA PHE A 110 10.77 -6.60 -12.95
C PHE A 110 10.95 -8.03 -13.45
N ASP A 111 11.00 -8.98 -12.51
CA ASP A 111 11.14 -10.43 -12.75
C ASP A 111 12.42 -10.84 -13.52
N TRP A 112 13.40 -9.93 -13.63
CA TRP A 112 14.68 -10.20 -14.26
C TRP A 112 15.72 -10.68 -13.24
N LYS A 113 16.59 -11.61 -13.63
CA LYS A 113 17.70 -12.05 -12.76
C LYS A 113 18.64 -10.88 -12.44
N GLY A 114 18.76 -10.54 -11.15
CA GLY A 114 19.49 -9.37 -10.68
C GLY A 114 18.70 -8.06 -10.73
N GLY A 115 17.42 -8.12 -11.11
CA GLY A 115 16.46 -7.04 -11.04
C GLY A 115 15.52 -7.18 -9.82
N LEU A 116 14.35 -6.56 -9.91
CA LEU A 116 13.37 -6.55 -8.84
C LEU A 116 12.50 -7.83 -8.90
N ILE A 117 12.63 -8.68 -7.90
CA ILE A 117 11.94 -9.97 -7.83
C ILE A 117 10.89 -9.97 -6.72
N LYS A 118 9.75 -10.60 -6.99
CA LYS A 118 8.73 -10.88 -5.98
C LYS A 118 9.33 -11.57 -4.74
N SER A 119 9.13 -10.97 -3.58
CA SER A 119 9.51 -11.59 -2.31
C SER A 119 8.75 -12.92 -2.12
N THR A 120 9.48 -13.96 -1.71
CA THR A 120 8.90 -15.21 -1.23
C THR A 120 9.38 -15.46 0.19
N THR A 121 8.45 -15.82 1.07
CA THR A 121 8.74 -16.07 2.48
C THR A 121 8.59 -17.56 2.80
N TYR A 122 9.22 -17.96 3.90
CA TYR A 122 8.90 -19.25 4.52
C TYR A 122 7.43 -19.24 4.98
N ASP A 123 6.74 -20.36 4.77
CA ASP A 123 5.36 -20.51 5.21
C ASP A 123 5.34 -20.91 6.69
N ILE A 124 5.20 -19.91 7.55
CA ILE A 124 5.17 -20.08 9.01
C ILE A 124 3.96 -20.90 9.49
N LEU A 125 2.94 -21.11 8.66
CA LEU A 125 1.77 -21.92 9.00
C LEU A 125 1.93 -23.39 8.62
N GLY A 126 3.05 -23.76 7.97
CA GLY A 126 3.37 -25.14 7.62
C GLY A 126 2.38 -25.79 6.66
N LYS A 127 1.73 -25.02 5.79
CA LYS A 127 0.74 -25.54 4.82
C LYS A 127 1.40 -26.23 3.63
N LYS A 128 2.68 -25.94 3.37
CA LYS A 128 3.44 -26.57 2.28
C LYS A 128 3.59 -28.07 2.53
N GLU A 129 3.46 -28.86 1.46
CA GLU A 129 3.68 -30.30 1.49
C GLU A 129 5.06 -30.64 2.10
N GLY A 130 5.10 -31.65 2.96
CA GLY A 130 6.30 -32.09 3.67
C GLY A 130 6.64 -31.33 4.96
N GLN A 131 5.86 -30.30 5.36
CA GLN A 131 6.03 -29.66 6.67
C GLN A 131 5.36 -30.46 7.80
N PRO A 132 5.94 -30.49 9.02
CA PRO A 132 5.51 -31.39 10.09
C PRO A 132 4.18 -30.99 10.74
N PHE A 133 3.82 -29.71 10.73
CA PHE A 133 2.62 -29.20 11.40
C PHE A 133 1.90 -28.18 10.50
N ASP A 134 0.72 -28.56 10.01
CA ASP A 134 -0.19 -27.65 9.30
C ASP A 134 -1.10 -26.94 10.32
N PHE A 135 -0.66 -25.77 10.80
CA PHE A 135 -1.40 -24.99 11.79
C PHE A 135 -2.78 -24.53 11.28
N SER A 136 -3.01 -24.53 9.96
CA SER A 136 -4.30 -24.15 9.40
C SER A 136 -5.41 -25.17 9.68
N LYS A 137 -5.04 -26.42 10.01
CA LYS A 137 -5.96 -27.52 10.33
C LYS A 137 -6.19 -27.72 11.83
N LEU A 138 -5.45 -27.03 12.69
CA LEU A 138 -5.49 -27.23 14.15
C LEU A 138 -6.65 -26.51 14.86
N HIS A 139 -7.58 -25.89 14.13
CA HIS A 139 -8.70 -25.13 14.68
C HIS A 139 -10.06 -25.71 14.26
N PRO A 140 -10.51 -26.83 14.87
CA PRO A 140 -11.73 -27.54 14.47
C PRO A 140 -13.01 -26.71 14.62
N ALA A 141 -13.00 -25.65 15.44
CA ALA A 141 -14.12 -24.73 15.65
C ALA A 141 -13.69 -23.26 15.47
N LYS A 142 -13.02 -22.95 14.35
CA LYS A 142 -12.55 -21.59 14.07
C LYS A 142 -13.72 -20.60 13.99
N ALA A 143 -13.70 -19.58 14.85
CA ALA A 143 -14.62 -18.44 14.75
C ALA A 143 -14.41 -17.69 13.43
N LYS A 144 -15.50 -17.34 12.75
CA LYS A 144 -15.45 -16.49 11.55
C LYS A 144 -15.65 -15.04 11.99
N PRO A 145 -14.75 -14.11 11.61
CA PRO A 145 -14.99 -12.69 11.83
C PRO A 145 -16.24 -12.25 11.04
N PHE A 146 -16.99 -11.30 11.58
CA PHE A 146 -18.16 -10.71 10.94
C PHE A 146 -18.24 -9.21 11.25
N GLY A 147 -19.00 -8.47 10.44
CA GLY A 147 -19.16 -7.04 10.60
C GLY A 147 -18.00 -6.21 10.05
N LEU A 148 -17.99 -4.92 10.41
CA LEU A 148 -16.95 -3.99 9.99
C LEU A 148 -15.67 -4.22 10.80
N SER A 149 -14.51 -4.02 10.18
CA SER A 149 -13.25 -3.88 10.92
C SER A 149 -13.32 -2.67 11.87
N VAL A 150 -12.69 -2.74 13.05
CA VAL A 150 -12.65 -1.59 13.98
C VAL A 150 -12.02 -0.35 13.34
N ILE A 151 -11.12 -0.55 12.37
CA ILE A 151 -10.50 0.52 11.57
C ILE A 151 -11.17 0.73 10.21
N ARG A 152 -12.27 0.03 9.92
CA ARG A 152 -13.10 0.18 8.70
C ARG A 152 -12.28 0.03 7.41
N HIS A 153 -11.25 -0.82 7.42
CA HIS A 153 -10.49 -1.16 6.22
C HIS A 153 -11.31 -2.05 5.28
N GLY A 154 -11.04 -1.95 3.97
CA GLY A 154 -11.62 -2.84 2.96
C GLY A 154 -13.13 -2.74 2.78
N ALA A 155 -13.79 -1.82 3.48
CA ALA A 155 -15.22 -1.57 3.40
C ALA A 155 -15.46 -0.16 2.85
N LYS A 156 -16.55 0.03 2.11
CA LYS A 156 -17.00 1.34 1.66
C LYS A 156 -18.06 1.87 2.62
N TYR A 157 -17.98 3.16 2.93
CA TYR A 157 -18.87 3.77 3.92
C TYR A 157 -20.33 3.75 3.45
N GLU A 158 -20.58 4.12 2.20
CA GLU A 158 -21.89 4.19 1.56
C GLU A 158 -22.59 2.83 1.42
N GLU A 159 -21.84 1.73 1.46
CA GLU A 159 -22.37 0.37 1.43
C GLU A 159 -22.57 -0.20 2.86
N SER A 160 -22.21 0.56 3.90
CA SER A 160 -22.28 0.10 5.29
C SER A 160 -23.63 0.39 5.94
N THR A 161 -23.98 -0.37 6.97
CA THR A 161 -25.15 -0.12 7.83
C THR A 161 -25.04 1.17 8.65
N LEU A 162 -23.88 1.85 8.62
CA LEU A 162 -23.61 3.11 9.32
C LEU A 162 -23.73 4.34 8.41
N PHE A 163 -24.09 4.15 7.14
CA PHE A 163 -24.22 5.25 6.21
C PHE A 163 -25.35 6.20 6.62
N SER A 164 -25.02 7.46 6.83
CA SER A 164 -25.98 8.53 7.18
C SER A 164 -25.71 9.83 6.39
N GLY A 165 -25.10 9.69 5.21
CA GLY A 165 -24.58 10.82 4.43
C GLY A 165 -23.12 11.14 4.74
N TYR A 166 -22.49 11.96 3.90
CA TYR A 166 -21.11 12.39 4.09
C TYR A 166 -21.03 13.71 4.89
N PRO A 167 -19.94 13.93 5.68
CA PRO A 167 -18.80 13.03 5.91
C PRO A 167 -19.10 11.93 6.93
N ALA A 168 -18.37 10.82 6.85
CA ALA A 168 -18.36 9.80 7.90
C ALA A 168 -17.76 10.35 9.21
N ARG A 169 -18.11 9.75 10.36
CA ARG A 169 -17.57 10.16 11.68
C ARG A 169 -16.05 10.03 11.78
N ARG A 170 -15.47 8.95 11.23
CA ARG A 170 -14.02 8.71 11.13
C ARG A 170 -13.68 8.23 9.72
N ASN A 171 -12.40 8.26 9.38
CA ASN A 171 -11.91 7.80 8.09
C ASN A 171 -12.24 6.33 7.82
N TRP A 172 -12.59 6.04 6.57
CA TRP A 172 -12.76 4.71 6.01
C TRP A 172 -11.62 4.43 5.05
N TYR A 173 -11.07 3.21 5.11
CA TYR A 173 -9.85 2.85 4.40
C TYR A 173 -10.14 1.74 3.38
N THR A 174 -10.93 2.06 2.35
CA THR A 174 -11.37 1.08 1.34
C THR A 174 -10.21 0.35 0.65
N PHE A 175 -9.09 1.04 0.42
CA PHE A 175 -7.94 0.53 -0.32
C PHE A 175 -6.70 0.25 0.56
N SER A 176 -6.86 0.22 1.88
CA SER A 176 -5.73 0.00 2.80
C SER A 176 -6.16 -0.90 3.95
N SER A 177 -5.26 -1.75 4.42
CA SER A 177 -5.40 -2.53 5.66
C SER A 177 -4.43 -2.02 6.72
N ASP A 178 -4.48 -2.60 7.93
CA ASP A 178 -3.41 -2.46 8.94
C ASP A 178 -3.06 -1.01 9.32
N VAL A 179 -4.07 -0.15 9.38
CA VAL A 179 -3.97 1.24 9.83
C VAL A 179 -3.89 1.26 11.37
N TYR A 180 -2.76 0.82 11.93
CA TYR A 180 -2.57 0.62 13.37
C TYR A 180 -2.86 1.86 14.22
N GLN A 181 -2.54 3.04 13.69
CA GLN A 181 -2.82 4.32 14.34
C GLN A 181 -4.30 4.54 14.63
N GLU A 182 -5.17 3.78 13.97
CA GLU A 182 -6.60 3.96 14.06
C GLU A 182 -7.28 2.96 14.97
N ILE A 183 -6.57 1.95 15.47
CA ILE A 183 -7.15 0.90 16.33
C ILE A 183 -7.63 1.50 17.65
N LEU A 184 -6.73 2.06 18.46
CA LEU A 184 -7.08 2.60 19.78
C LEU A 184 -8.02 3.82 19.69
N PRO A 185 -7.80 4.82 18.80
CA PRO A 185 -8.76 5.91 18.65
C PRO A 185 -10.18 5.44 18.28
N SER A 186 -10.30 4.42 17.42
CA SER A 186 -11.62 3.86 17.05
C SER A 186 -12.30 3.16 18.22
N MET A 187 -11.52 2.49 19.09
CA MET A 187 -12.03 1.91 20.34
C MET A 187 -12.53 2.98 21.30
N GLY A 188 -11.75 4.06 21.47
CA GLY A 188 -12.14 5.21 22.30
C GLY A 188 -13.42 5.89 21.81
N ASP A 189 -13.58 6.03 20.50
CA ASP A 189 -14.81 6.58 19.91
C ASP A 189 -15.99 5.61 19.89
N ALA A 190 -15.77 4.33 20.23
CA ALA A 190 -16.73 3.24 20.02
C ALA A 190 -17.30 3.23 18.58
N TYR A 191 -16.44 3.50 17.58
CA TYR A 191 -16.83 3.57 16.18
C TYR A 191 -15.92 2.68 15.32
N PRO A 192 -16.45 1.69 14.59
CA PRO A 192 -17.86 1.48 14.24
C PRO A 192 -18.74 0.85 15.35
N TYR A 193 -18.14 0.33 16.42
CA TYR A 193 -18.84 -0.24 17.56
C TYR A 193 -17.95 -0.19 18.81
N ALA A 194 -18.54 -0.35 20.00
CA ALA A 194 -17.80 -0.46 21.25
C ALA A 194 -17.01 -1.77 21.32
N THR A 195 -15.71 -1.68 21.58
CA THR A 195 -14.86 -2.86 21.75
C THR A 195 -14.98 -3.40 23.18
N LYS A 196 -14.96 -4.73 23.33
CA LYS A 196 -15.09 -5.41 24.64
C LYS A 196 -13.81 -6.07 25.12
N ALA A 197 -12.95 -6.50 24.20
CA ALA A 197 -11.67 -7.09 24.51
C ALA A 197 -10.63 -6.67 23.47
N LEU A 198 -9.44 -6.32 23.95
CA LEU A 198 -8.25 -6.03 23.15
C LEU A 198 -7.18 -7.06 23.48
N PHE A 199 -6.68 -7.75 22.45
CA PHE A 199 -5.53 -8.64 22.55
C PHE A 199 -4.31 -7.95 21.93
N LEU A 200 -3.25 -7.81 22.73
CA LEU A 200 -1.95 -7.32 22.30
C LEU A 200 -0.97 -8.50 22.35
N TYR A 201 -0.51 -8.94 21.19
CA TYR A 201 0.51 -9.98 21.09
C TYR A 201 1.77 -9.38 20.48
N MET A 202 2.85 -9.35 21.26
CA MET A 202 4.13 -8.71 20.89
C MET A 202 3.92 -7.29 20.35
N ALA A 203 3.04 -6.53 21.00
CA ALA A 203 2.55 -5.25 20.50
C ALA A 203 2.55 -4.19 21.61
N ALA A 204 3.24 -3.07 21.34
CA ALA A 204 3.30 -1.90 22.22
C ALA A 204 2.76 -0.66 21.49
N PRO A 205 1.44 -0.52 21.28
CA PRO A 205 0.85 0.50 20.43
C PRO A 205 1.06 1.93 20.95
N THR A 206 1.25 2.11 22.26
CA THR A 206 1.54 3.42 22.86
C THR A 206 2.97 3.91 22.55
N TYR A 207 3.87 3.00 22.18
CA TYR A 207 5.26 3.29 21.83
C TYR A 207 5.51 3.22 20.31
N ALA A 208 4.99 2.19 19.64
CA ALA A 208 5.33 1.86 18.26
C ALA A 208 4.54 2.64 17.21
N VAL A 209 3.40 3.22 17.59
CA VAL A 209 2.54 3.99 16.68
C VAL A 209 2.90 5.48 16.79
N PRO A 210 3.02 6.22 15.66
CA PRO A 210 3.18 7.66 15.69
C PRO A 210 2.06 8.35 16.49
N GLY A 211 2.43 9.16 17.48
CA GLY A 211 1.47 9.79 18.39
C GLY A 211 0.83 8.84 19.41
N GLY A 212 1.32 7.60 19.54
CA GLY A 212 0.74 6.57 20.40
C GLY A 212 0.57 6.95 21.87
N GLN A 213 1.35 7.91 22.37
CA GLN A 213 1.22 8.44 23.72
C GLN A 213 -0.17 9.05 24.00
N THR A 214 -0.85 9.58 22.99
CA THR A 214 -2.21 10.14 23.16
C THR A 214 -3.27 9.06 23.35
N ASN A 215 -2.94 7.81 23.03
CA ASN A 215 -3.87 6.68 23.15
C ASN A 215 -3.83 6.02 24.54
N ILE A 216 -2.94 6.48 25.44
CA ILE A 216 -2.80 5.93 26.79
C ILE A 216 -4.10 6.07 27.58
N GLU A 217 -4.80 7.20 27.46
CA GLU A 217 -6.06 7.46 28.18
C GLU A 217 -7.16 6.48 27.77
N VAL A 218 -7.28 6.19 26.47
CA VAL A 218 -8.24 5.20 25.96
C VAL A 218 -7.91 3.80 26.47
N LEU A 219 -6.62 3.44 26.53
CA LEU A 219 -6.17 2.12 26.98
C LEU A 219 -6.34 1.94 28.50
N ALA A 220 -6.20 3.02 29.27
CA ALA A 220 -6.30 3.01 30.72
C ALA A 220 -7.75 3.04 31.23
N ASP A 221 -8.71 3.43 30.37
CA ASP A 221 -10.11 3.56 30.76
C ASP A 221 -10.93 2.29 30.43
N PRO A 222 -11.37 1.53 31.45
CA PRO A 222 -12.17 0.33 31.26
C PRO A 222 -13.59 0.62 30.70
N ALA A 223 -14.04 1.88 30.69
CA ALA A 223 -15.27 2.27 30.00
C ALA A 223 -15.12 2.16 28.47
N HIS A 224 -13.92 2.42 27.95
CA HIS A 224 -13.60 2.30 26.52
C HIS A 224 -13.18 0.87 26.15
N ILE A 225 -12.29 0.25 26.94
CA ILE A 225 -11.76 -1.10 26.69
C ILE A 225 -11.85 -1.94 27.98
N PRO A 226 -12.96 -2.67 28.19
CA PRO A 226 -13.19 -3.41 29.44
C PRO A 226 -12.18 -4.50 29.76
N LEU A 227 -11.56 -5.11 28.74
CA LEU A 227 -10.59 -6.19 28.90
C LEU A 227 -9.41 -5.98 27.97
N VAL A 228 -8.21 -5.91 28.54
CA VAL A 228 -6.94 -5.88 27.80
C VAL A 228 -6.12 -7.12 28.18
N ILE A 229 -5.72 -7.90 27.17
CA ILE A 229 -4.87 -9.07 27.34
C ILE A 229 -3.59 -8.80 26.56
N ALA A 230 -2.45 -8.72 27.26
CA ALA A 230 -1.15 -8.54 26.66
C ALA A 230 -0.30 -9.80 26.84
N SER A 231 0.38 -10.22 25.76
CA SER A 231 1.33 -11.33 25.74
C SER A 231 2.58 -10.88 25.01
N ASP A 232 3.69 -10.78 25.74
CA ASP A 232 4.97 -10.27 25.25
C ASP A 232 6.13 -10.99 25.98
N ILE A 233 7.35 -10.87 25.45
CA ILE A 233 8.55 -11.59 25.90
C ILE A 233 9.33 -10.89 27.02
N VAL A 234 8.82 -9.77 27.54
CA VAL A 234 9.53 -9.01 28.59
C VAL A 234 9.68 -9.87 29.84
N ARG A 235 10.91 -10.05 30.32
CA ARG A 235 11.17 -10.63 31.64
C ARG A 235 10.66 -9.65 32.69
N VAL A 236 9.74 -10.11 33.53
CA VAL A 236 9.34 -9.45 34.78
C VAL A 236 10.52 -9.50 35.76
#